data_AF-A0A399E9T9-F1
#
_entry.id   AF-A0A399E9T9-F1
#
_cell.length_a   1.000
_cell.length_b   1.000
_cell.length_c   1.000
_cell.angle_alpha   90.00
_cell.angle_beta   90.00
_cell.angle_gamma   90.00
#
_symmetry.space_group_name_H-M   'P 1'
#
loop_
_entity.id
_entity.type
_entity.pdbx_description
1 polymer ?
#
loop_
_entity_poly.entity_id
_entity_poly.type
_entity_poly.pdbx_seq_one_letter_code
_entity_poly.pdbx_strand_id
1 'polypeptide(L)'
;MAILDNLGNLFRRGLDTFRDLPRVEASNPQAAAPVRPAPAAVQMSDWAFAWIDGEDIESTGFPYRANEWFPLAQMRTPETAHFRVMAGEKRLRVYLKGQQTVAGQNLGAPQARTVNLPYLIQSAQGAPTLPSAYHPDVAVWAQVGGVWQKLVITSVNYAGGQVTFTEPAGVPTTSNIEIYYTHADGQFRFRVARDAGGIDDSVATVFNQSFGTMHSVDQNNLETMLAWPQQVELVPGTRLVLEVRTTQVPMVWNDRAGHYVHIAALARRVQVLDKGHINRLAELENRAGL
;
A
#
# COMPACT_ATOMS: atom_id res chain seq x y z
N MET A 1 78.03 -37.77 14.29
CA MET A 1 79.26 -37.17 14.87
C MET A 1 79.13 -35.67 14.67
N ALA A 2 78.78 -34.86 15.68
CA ALA A 2 79.65 -34.45 16.79
C ALA A 2 80.92 -33.75 16.22
N ILE A 3 81.34 -32.53 16.54
CA ILE A 3 81.18 -31.65 17.71
C ILE A 3 81.86 -30.32 17.31
N LEU A 4 81.37 -29.21 17.84
CA LEU A 4 82.04 -27.95 18.25
C LEU A 4 83.43 -27.60 17.69
N ASP A 5 83.63 -26.33 17.30
CA ASP A 5 84.42 -25.44 18.15
C ASP A 5 84.21 -23.94 17.87
N ASN A 6 83.80 -23.27 18.95
CA ASN A 6 83.87 -21.83 19.19
C ASN A 6 85.33 -21.39 19.28
N LEU A 7 85.60 -20.10 19.00
CA LEU A 7 86.31 -19.17 19.89
C LEU A 7 86.73 -17.91 19.10
N GLY A 8 86.18 -16.76 19.46
CA GLY A 8 86.63 -15.49 18.88
C GLY A 8 85.78 -14.25 19.20
N ASN A 9 85.21 -14.15 20.40
CA ASN A 9 84.71 -12.88 20.92
C ASN A 9 85.88 -11.92 21.15
N LEU A 10 85.75 -10.66 20.74
CA LEU A 10 85.81 -9.47 21.63
C LEU A 10 86.04 -8.17 20.82
N PHE A 11 85.37 -7.10 21.30
CA PHE A 11 85.29 -5.71 20.80
C PHE A 11 84.11 -5.50 19.81
N ARG A 12 83.04 -4.72 20.10
CA ARG A 12 82.83 -3.63 21.07
C ARG A 12 81.32 -3.33 21.24
N ARG A 13 80.96 -3.08 22.51
CA ARG A 13 80.08 -2.00 23.05
C ARG A 13 78.61 -1.90 22.61
N GLY A 14 77.73 -2.31 23.54
CA GLY A 14 77.08 -1.33 24.41
C GLY A 14 75.82 -0.64 23.89
N LEU A 15 74.85 -1.42 23.39
CA LEU A 15 73.43 -1.08 23.34
C LEU A 15 72.49 -2.30 23.17
N ASP A 16 73.01 -3.52 23.20
CA ASP A 16 72.23 -4.76 22.99
C ASP A 16 71.75 -5.45 24.27
N THR A 17 71.90 -4.84 25.45
CA THR A 17 71.55 -5.48 26.74
C THR A 17 70.04 -5.58 27.02
N PHE A 18 69.18 -5.32 26.03
CA PHE A 18 67.73 -5.55 26.13
C PHE A 18 67.15 -6.24 24.88
N ARG A 19 67.96 -7.05 24.18
CA ARG A 19 67.50 -7.71 22.94
C ARG A 19 66.96 -9.12 23.06
N ASP A 20 66.94 -9.72 24.25
CA ASP A 20 66.32 -11.04 24.50
C ASP A 20 65.53 -11.06 25.82
N LEU A 21 64.50 -10.23 25.92
CA LEU A 21 63.28 -10.70 26.57
C LEU A 21 62.47 -11.42 25.49
N PRO A 22 61.82 -12.56 25.77
CA PRO A 22 60.82 -13.08 24.85
C PRO A 22 59.88 -11.92 24.55
N ARG A 23 59.85 -11.50 23.30
CA ARG A 23 58.78 -10.65 22.81
C ARG A 23 57.54 -11.48 23.09
N VAL A 24 56.80 -11.12 24.13
CA VAL A 24 55.38 -11.43 24.18
C VAL A 24 54.91 -10.89 22.84
N GLU A 25 54.64 -11.79 21.89
CA GLU A 25 53.82 -11.41 20.76
C GLU A 25 52.65 -10.70 21.41
N ALA A 26 52.59 -9.37 21.22
CA ALA A 26 51.35 -8.69 21.43
C ALA A 26 50.42 -9.47 20.53
N SER A 27 49.58 -10.32 21.13
CA SER A 27 48.45 -10.87 20.45
C SER A 27 47.84 -9.66 19.77
N ASN A 28 47.89 -9.62 18.44
CA ASN A 28 47.15 -8.65 17.68
C ASN A 28 45.78 -8.66 18.37
N PRO A 29 45.30 -7.54 18.96
CA PRO A 29 43.93 -7.52 19.43
C PRO A 29 43.15 -7.77 18.15
N GLN A 30 42.72 -9.02 18.00
CA GLN A 30 41.93 -9.49 16.90
C GLN A 30 40.75 -8.54 16.95
N ALA A 31 40.69 -7.61 15.99
CA ALA A 31 39.72 -6.54 16.00
C ALA A 31 38.39 -7.21 16.29
N ALA A 32 37.83 -6.93 17.47
CA ALA A 32 36.67 -7.65 17.96
C ALA A 32 35.66 -7.57 16.83
N ALA A 33 35.23 -8.73 16.32
CA ALA A 33 34.23 -8.77 15.27
C ALA A 33 33.10 -7.85 15.72
N PRO A 34 32.63 -6.91 14.88
CA PRO A 34 31.64 -5.92 15.29
C PRO A 34 30.51 -6.67 15.97
N VAL A 35 30.35 -6.42 17.28
CA VAL A 35 29.35 -7.11 18.09
C VAL A 35 28.02 -6.71 17.49
N ARG A 36 27.37 -7.65 16.79
CA ARG A 36 26.04 -7.40 16.24
C ARG A 36 25.18 -6.92 17.41
N PRO A 37 24.55 -5.73 17.33
CA PRO A 37 23.73 -5.23 18.42
C PRO A 37 22.69 -6.28 18.79
N ALA A 38 22.46 -6.48 20.09
CA ALA A 38 21.49 -7.43 20.58
C ALA A 38 20.13 -7.14 19.92
N PRO A 39 19.40 -8.17 19.44
CA PRO A 39 18.11 -7.94 18.82
C PRO A 39 17.21 -7.21 19.83
N ALA A 40 16.57 -6.13 19.38
CA ALA A 40 15.62 -5.42 20.20
C ALA A 40 14.57 -6.39 20.76
N ALA A 41 14.27 -6.32 22.05
CA ALA A 41 13.23 -7.14 22.62
C ALA A 41 11.88 -6.71 22.03
N VAL A 42 11.22 -7.61 21.31
CA VAL A 42 9.92 -7.36 20.70
C VAL A 42 8.86 -8.17 21.44
N GLN A 43 7.83 -7.48 21.95
CA GLN A 43 6.62 -8.11 22.45
C GLN A 43 5.56 -8.15 21.36
N MET A 44 4.89 -9.28 21.21
CA MET A 44 3.79 -9.45 20.27
C MET A 44 2.56 -9.98 21.01
N SER A 45 1.38 -9.41 20.72
CA SER A 45 0.12 -9.98 21.22
C SER A 45 -0.29 -11.22 20.43
N ASP A 46 -1.33 -11.89 20.92
CA ASP A 46 -2.05 -12.90 20.14
C ASP A 46 -2.68 -12.30 18.88
N TRP A 47 -2.95 -13.17 17.91
CA TRP A 47 -3.65 -12.83 16.69
C TRP A 47 -5.15 -12.67 16.94
N ALA A 48 -5.72 -11.62 16.36
CA ALA A 48 -7.15 -11.39 16.30
C ALA A 48 -7.59 -11.20 14.84
N PHE A 49 -8.86 -11.44 14.56
CA PHE A 49 -9.43 -11.16 13.25
C PHE A 49 -9.50 -9.64 13.02
N ALA A 50 -9.23 -9.21 11.78
CA ALA A 50 -9.38 -7.83 11.34
C ALA A 50 -9.81 -7.78 9.87
N TRP A 51 -10.41 -6.65 9.48
CA TRP A 51 -10.57 -6.27 8.08
C TRP A 51 -9.52 -5.23 7.75
N ILE A 52 -8.84 -5.37 6.62
CA ILE A 52 -8.17 -4.25 5.95
C ILE A 52 -9.20 -3.69 4.98
N ASP A 53 -9.62 -2.44 5.18
CA ASP A 53 -10.70 -1.86 4.40
C ASP A 53 -10.41 -0.45 3.85
N GLY A 54 -11.43 0.17 3.26
CA GLY A 54 -11.32 1.49 2.65
C GLY A 54 -10.94 2.61 3.63
N GLU A 55 -11.17 2.44 4.93
CA GLU A 55 -10.80 3.44 5.95
C GLU A 55 -9.29 3.38 6.27
N ASP A 56 -8.67 2.22 6.11
CA ASP A 56 -7.22 2.03 6.27
C ASP A 56 -6.42 2.49 5.04
N ILE A 57 -7.10 2.77 3.93
CA ILE A 57 -6.48 3.06 2.63
C ILE A 57 -6.58 4.56 2.30
N GLU A 58 -5.43 5.20 2.18
CA GLU A 58 -5.27 6.62 1.83
C GLU A 58 -4.93 6.83 0.35
N SER A 59 -5.33 7.98 -0.19
CA SER A 59 -4.92 8.41 -1.53
C SER A 59 -3.41 8.63 -1.58
N THR A 60 -2.77 8.19 -2.66
CA THR A 60 -1.34 8.48 -2.90
C THR A 60 -1.10 9.87 -3.48
N GLY A 61 -2.16 10.53 -3.97
CA GLY A 61 -2.10 11.81 -4.68
C GLY A 61 -1.53 11.72 -6.10
N PHE A 62 -1.22 10.53 -6.61
CA PHE A 62 -0.72 10.38 -7.99
C PHE A 62 -1.83 10.67 -9.00
N PRO A 63 -1.56 11.50 -10.04
CA PRO A 63 -2.54 11.77 -11.08
C PRO A 63 -2.75 10.54 -11.96
N TYR A 64 -3.96 10.43 -12.51
CA TYR A 64 -4.32 9.38 -13.47
C TYR A 64 -3.38 9.37 -14.69
N ARG A 65 -2.99 8.17 -15.13
CA ARG A 65 -2.24 7.92 -16.37
C ARG A 65 -2.86 6.78 -17.15
N ALA A 66 -3.27 7.06 -18.39
CA ALA A 66 -3.82 6.05 -19.28
C ALA A 66 -2.74 5.03 -19.69
N ASN A 67 -3.13 3.75 -19.75
CA ASN A 67 -2.31 2.62 -20.20
C ASN A 67 -1.03 2.35 -19.39
N GLU A 68 -0.85 3.01 -18.23
CA GLU A 68 0.28 2.84 -17.33
C GLU A 68 -0.21 2.35 -15.96
N TRP A 69 0.61 1.56 -15.27
CA TRP A 69 0.35 1.26 -13.86
C TRP A 69 0.67 2.49 -13.03
N PHE A 70 -0.26 2.94 -12.19
CA PHE A 70 0.01 4.00 -11.23
C PHE A 70 -0.57 3.62 -9.85
N PRO A 71 0.09 4.04 -8.75
CA PRO A 71 -0.40 3.79 -7.41
C PRO A 71 -1.58 4.70 -7.14
N LEU A 72 -2.79 4.14 -7.03
CA LEU A 72 -4.02 4.89 -6.78
C LEU A 72 -4.18 5.24 -5.29
N ALA A 73 -3.89 4.26 -4.44
CA ALA A 73 -4.08 4.35 -3.00
C ALA A 73 -3.16 3.37 -2.27
N GLN A 74 -3.00 3.54 -0.96
CA GLN A 74 -2.14 2.66 -0.15
C GLN A 74 -2.62 2.56 1.30
N MET A 75 -2.33 1.45 1.95
CA MET A 75 -2.37 1.32 3.40
C MET A 75 -0.93 1.27 3.91
N ARG A 76 -0.57 2.17 4.83
CA ARG A 76 0.70 2.08 5.56
C ARG A 76 0.51 1.20 6.78
N THR A 77 1.33 0.17 6.92
CA THR A 77 1.27 -0.68 8.11
C THR A 77 1.71 0.14 9.32
N PRO A 78 0.87 0.29 10.37
CA PRO A 78 1.25 1.01 11.57
C PRO A 78 2.49 0.40 12.24
N GLU A 79 3.32 1.24 12.84
CA GLU A 79 4.56 0.84 13.53
C GLU A 79 4.35 -0.15 14.69
N THR A 80 3.12 -0.27 15.16
CA THR A 80 2.73 -1.12 16.28
C THR A 80 1.80 -2.27 15.89
N ALA A 81 1.65 -2.54 14.58
CA ALA A 81 0.74 -3.55 14.07
C ALA A 81 1.45 -4.51 13.12
N HIS A 82 0.94 -5.73 13.07
CA HIS A 82 1.32 -6.74 12.10
C HIS A 82 0.03 -7.37 11.57
N PHE A 83 -0.20 -7.26 10.27
CA PHE A 83 -1.32 -7.91 9.59
C PHE A 83 -0.85 -9.10 8.77
N ARG A 84 -1.71 -10.11 8.68
CA ARG A 84 -1.50 -11.31 7.89
C ARG A 84 -2.73 -11.60 7.05
N VAL A 85 -2.55 -11.65 5.73
CA VAL A 85 -3.56 -12.18 4.81
C VAL A 85 -3.19 -13.63 4.51
N MET A 86 -4.13 -14.55 4.72
CA MET A 86 -3.88 -15.98 4.56
C MET A 86 -3.88 -16.40 3.10
N ALA A 87 -3.05 -17.38 2.74
CA ALA A 87 -3.15 -18.05 1.44
C ALA A 87 -4.52 -18.71 1.31
N GLY A 88 -5.15 -18.57 0.15
CA GLY A 88 -6.48 -19.12 -0.10
C GLY A 88 -7.62 -18.31 0.53
N GLU A 89 -7.36 -17.14 1.12
CA GLU A 89 -8.42 -16.30 1.69
C GLU A 89 -9.42 -15.87 0.60
N LYS A 90 -10.70 -16.12 0.85
CA LYS A 90 -11.79 -15.80 -0.08
C LYS A 90 -12.73 -14.73 0.44
N ARG A 91 -12.62 -14.33 1.71
CA ARG A 91 -13.38 -13.21 2.28
C ARG A 91 -12.71 -11.90 1.87
N LEU A 92 -12.84 -11.59 0.59
CA LEU A 92 -12.36 -10.38 -0.04
C LEU A 92 -13.59 -9.69 -0.66
N ARG A 93 -13.66 -8.36 -0.66
CA ARG A 93 -14.64 -7.64 -1.47
C ARG A 93 -14.00 -6.42 -2.06
N VAL A 94 -14.05 -6.29 -3.38
CA VAL A 94 -13.38 -5.20 -4.11
C VAL A 94 -14.30 -4.73 -5.22
N TYR A 95 -14.77 -3.48 -5.10
CA TYR A 95 -15.49 -2.74 -6.13
C TYR A 95 -14.85 -1.37 -6.28
N LEU A 96 -14.01 -1.23 -7.30
CA LEU A 96 -13.28 0.00 -7.59
C LEU A 96 -14.01 0.82 -8.64
N LYS A 97 -13.90 2.14 -8.52
CA LYS A 97 -14.69 3.11 -9.28
C LYS A 97 -13.84 3.90 -10.26
N GLY A 98 -14.32 3.93 -11.50
CA GLY A 98 -13.90 4.89 -12.50
C GLY A 98 -14.56 6.24 -12.26
N GLN A 99 -14.02 7.29 -12.87
CA GLN A 99 -14.58 8.63 -12.83
C GLN A 99 -14.91 9.10 -14.25
N GLN A 100 -16.09 9.69 -14.43
CA GLN A 100 -16.44 10.50 -15.58
C GLN A 100 -16.82 11.90 -15.08
N THR A 101 -16.37 12.94 -15.76
CA THR A 101 -16.75 14.32 -15.43
C THR A 101 -17.48 14.95 -16.61
N VAL A 102 -18.52 15.72 -16.29
CA VAL A 102 -19.25 16.50 -17.28
C VAL A 102 -19.54 17.89 -16.70
N ALA A 103 -19.45 18.92 -17.52
CA ALA A 103 -19.72 20.29 -17.08
C ALA A 103 -21.21 20.48 -16.71
N GLY A 104 -21.52 21.27 -15.68
CA GLY A 104 -22.90 21.70 -15.39
C GLY A 104 -23.54 22.46 -16.56
N GLN A 105 -24.86 22.59 -16.54
CA GLN A 105 -25.64 23.26 -17.58
C GLN A 105 -26.22 24.61 -17.13
N ASN A 106 -25.98 25.02 -15.88
CA ASN A 106 -26.54 26.22 -15.26
C ASN A 106 -28.06 26.34 -15.43
N LEU A 107 -28.76 25.24 -15.14
CA LEU A 107 -30.20 25.13 -15.37
C LEU A 107 -30.99 26.08 -14.47
N GLY A 108 -32.11 26.59 -14.99
CA GLY A 108 -33.10 27.35 -14.20
C GLY A 108 -34.00 26.49 -13.31
N ALA A 109 -34.06 25.17 -13.56
CA ALA A 109 -34.82 24.20 -12.78
C ALA A 109 -34.16 22.82 -12.90
N PRO A 110 -34.40 21.86 -11.98
CA PRO A 110 -33.87 20.51 -12.11
C PRO A 110 -34.35 19.81 -13.40
N GLN A 111 -33.45 19.14 -14.11
CA GLN A 111 -33.76 18.40 -15.34
C GLN A 111 -33.04 17.05 -15.41
N ALA A 112 -33.61 16.11 -16.16
CA ALA A 112 -32.97 14.83 -16.42
C ALA A 112 -31.76 15.01 -17.35
N ARG A 113 -30.65 14.38 -16.98
CA ARG A 113 -29.41 14.35 -17.76
C ARG A 113 -28.94 12.93 -17.93
N THR A 114 -28.63 12.55 -19.17
CA THR A 114 -28.08 11.25 -19.51
C THR A 114 -26.61 11.38 -19.92
N VAL A 115 -25.76 10.54 -19.36
CA VAL A 115 -24.32 10.50 -19.64
C VAL A 115 -23.89 9.09 -19.99
N ASN A 116 -23.03 8.97 -21.01
CA ASN A 116 -22.38 7.71 -21.36
C ASN A 116 -21.16 7.46 -20.47
N LEU A 117 -21.10 6.27 -19.88
CA LEU A 117 -20.07 5.77 -18.99
C LEU A 117 -19.37 4.57 -19.66
N PRO A 118 -18.18 4.78 -20.26
CA PRO A 118 -17.44 3.72 -20.94
C PRO A 118 -17.17 2.52 -20.01
N TYR A 119 -17.36 1.31 -20.51
CA TYR A 119 -17.11 0.06 -19.75
C TYR A 119 -17.93 -0.09 -18.46
N LEU A 120 -19.05 0.64 -18.30
CA LEU A 120 -19.98 0.43 -17.20
C LEU A 120 -20.38 -1.06 -17.13
N ILE A 121 -20.29 -1.63 -15.94
CA ILE A 121 -20.66 -3.03 -15.69
C ILE A 121 -21.58 -3.12 -14.47
N GLN A 122 -22.52 -4.05 -14.52
CA GLN A 122 -23.36 -4.40 -13.38
C GLN A 122 -22.58 -5.33 -12.45
N SER A 123 -22.45 -4.95 -11.18
CA SER A 123 -21.90 -5.87 -10.18
C SER A 123 -22.96 -6.83 -9.65
N ALA A 124 -22.51 -7.91 -9.00
CA ALA A 124 -23.39 -8.85 -8.32
C ALA A 124 -24.00 -8.31 -7.01
N GLN A 125 -23.78 -7.02 -6.69
CA GLN A 125 -24.34 -6.39 -5.49
C GLN A 125 -25.84 -6.16 -5.62
N GLY A 126 -26.56 -6.33 -4.52
CA GLY A 126 -27.97 -5.93 -4.44
C GLY A 126 -28.12 -4.43 -4.66
N ALA A 127 -28.93 -4.04 -5.64
CA ALA A 127 -29.22 -2.64 -5.96
C ALA A 127 -30.64 -2.26 -5.53
N PRO A 128 -30.86 -1.04 -5.00
CA PRO A 128 -32.19 -0.56 -4.70
C PRO A 128 -32.96 -0.23 -6.00
N THR A 129 -34.29 -0.26 -5.93
CA THR A 129 -35.15 0.22 -7.01
C THR A 129 -34.91 1.71 -7.27
N LEU A 130 -34.77 2.09 -8.54
CA LEU A 130 -34.65 3.49 -8.96
C LEU A 130 -36.03 4.17 -8.99
N PRO A 131 -36.12 5.49 -8.73
CA PRO A 131 -35.02 6.44 -8.55
C PRO A 131 -34.37 6.38 -7.15
N SER A 132 -33.05 6.56 -7.09
CA SER A 132 -32.29 6.54 -5.84
C SER A 132 -31.01 7.38 -5.95
N ALA A 133 -30.61 8.06 -4.87
CA ALA A 133 -29.28 8.68 -4.77
C ALA A 133 -28.18 7.66 -4.42
N TYR A 134 -28.56 6.45 -4.01
CA TYR A 134 -27.67 5.36 -3.65
C TYR A 134 -27.83 4.21 -4.65
N HIS A 135 -26.75 3.84 -5.29
CA HIS A 135 -26.68 2.68 -6.16
C HIS A 135 -25.29 2.05 -6.00
N PRO A 136 -25.16 0.71 -5.85
CA PRO A 136 -23.87 0.09 -5.59
C PRO A 136 -22.89 0.33 -6.73
N ASP A 137 -23.37 0.39 -7.98
CA ASP A 137 -22.51 0.59 -9.13
C ASP A 137 -22.22 2.03 -9.48
N VAL A 138 -23.06 3.00 -9.09
CA VAL A 138 -22.99 4.37 -9.61
C VAL A 138 -23.25 5.38 -8.50
N ALA A 139 -22.44 6.42 -8.43
CA ALA A 139 -22.67 7.60 -7.60
C ALA A 139 -22.46 8.85 -8.44
N VAL A 140 -23.41 9.79 -8.36
CA VAL A 140 -23.34 11.05 -9.09
C VAL A 140 -23.29 12.20 -8.09
N TRP A 141 -22.38 13.14 -8.29
CA TRP A 141 -22.17 14.29 -7.43
C TRP A 141 -22.12 15.58 -8.25
N ALA A 142 -22.73 16.64 -7.75
CA ALA A 142 -22.57 17.98 -8.30
C ALA A 142 -22.31 19.00 -7.20
N GLN A 143 -21.60 20.07 -7.55
CA GLN A 143 -21.37 21.18 -6.64
C GLN A 143 -22.43 22.26 -6.87
N VAL A 144 -23.20 22.60 -5.84
CA VAL A 144 -24.19 23.69 -5.86
C VAL A 144 -23.90 24.62 -4.69
N GLY A 145 -23.71 25.91 -4.96
CA GLY A 145 -23.35 26.89 -3.94
C GLY A 145 -22.03 26.57 -3.21
N GLY A 146 -21.11 25.87 -3.89
CA GLY A 146 -19.83 25.45 -3.30
C GLY A 146 -19.86 24.13 -2.53
N VAL A 147 -21.04 23.51 -2.33
CA VAL A 147 -21.20 22.26 -1.58
C VAL A 147 -21.45 21.10 -2.52
N TRP A 148 -20.75 19.98 -2.31
CA TRP A 148 -20.99 18.73 -3.03
C TRP A 148 -22.26 18.05 -2.51
N GLN A 149 -23.16 17.71 -3.41
CA GLN A 149 -24.36 16.94 -3.11
C GLN A 149 -24.51 15.75 -4.05
N LYS A 150 -25.05 14.66 -3.50
CA LYS A 150 -25.31 13.42 -4.24
C LYS A 150 -26.61 13.59 -5.04
N LEU A 151 -26.58 13.22 -6.31
CA LEU A 151 -27.73 13.37 -7.21
C LEU A 151 -28.55 12.08 -7.27
N VAL A 152 -29.85 12.23 -7.52
CA VAL A 152 -30.78 11.12 -7.71
C VAL A 152 -30.57 10.53 -9.10
N ILE A 153 -30.26 9.24 -9.14
CA ILE A 153 -30.17 8.42 -10.35
C ILE A 153 -31.57 7.93 -10.67
N THR A 154 -32.02 8.11 -11.91
CA THR A 154 -33.36 7.73 -12.37
C THR A 154 -33.32 6.52 -13.29
N SER A 155 -32.21 6.29 -14.00
CA SER A 155 -32.02 5.10 -14.83
C SER A 155 -30.55 4.70 -14.93
N VAL A 156 -30.30 3.39 -15.05
CA VAL A 156 -28.99 2.82 -15.37
C VAL A 156 -29.20 1.78 -16.47
N ASN A 157 -28.66 2.05 -17.66
CA ASN A 157 -28.66 1.13 -18.79
C ASN A 157 -27.26 0.55 -18.97
N TYR A 158 -27.03 -0.64 -18.41
CA TYR A 158 -25.75 -1.34 -18.50
C TYR A 158 -25.38 -1.76 -19.93
N ALA A 159 -26.35 -2.19 -20.73
CA ALA A 159 -26.09 -2.62 -22.11
C ALA A 159 -25.67 -1.46 -23.01
N GLY A 160 -26.27 -0.28 -22.81
CA GLY A 160 -25.93 0.94 -23.54
C GLY A 160 -24.84 1.79 -22.89
N GLY A 161 -24.36 1.42 -21.70
CA GLY A 161 -23.38 2.20 -20.94
C GLY A 161 -23.88 3.57 -20.50
N GLN A 162 -25.18 3.75 -20.23
CA GLN A 162 -25.76 5.08 -19.95
C GLN A 162 -26.35 5.16 -18.55
N VAL A 163 -26.20 6.32 -17.93
CA VAL A 163 -26.87 6.65 -16.66
C VAL A 163 -27.66 7.93 -16.85
N THR A 164 -28.91 7.94 -16.39
CA THR A 164 -29.73 9.15 -16.27
C THR A 164 -29.85 9.53 -14.81
N PHE A 165 -29.63 10.81 -14.52
CA PHE A 165 -29.79 11.41 -13.19
C PHE A 165 -30.50 12.76 -13.30
N THR A 166 -30.96 13.29 -12.18
CA THR A 166 -31.55 14.64 -12.12
C THR A 166 -30.46 15.66 -11.79
N GLU A 167 -30.07 16.49 -12.77
CA GLU A 167 -29.20 17.64 -12.54
C GLU A 167 -29.98 18.74 -11.82
N PRO A 168 -29.49 19.28 -10.69
CA PRO A 168 -30.16 20.37 -9.98
C PRO A 168 -29.98 21.72 -10.70
N ALA A 169 -30.82 22.68 -10.36
CA ALA A 169 -30.66 24.05 -10.83
C ALA A 169 -29.34 24.67 -10.33
N GLY A 170 -28.76 25.59 -11.12
CA GLY A 170 -27.64 26.42 -10.69
C GLY A 170 -26.30 25.70 -10.54
N VAL A 171 -26.08 24.54 -11.16
CA VAL A 171 -24.73 23.97 -11.32
C VAL A 171 -24.00 24.75 -12.43
N PRO A 172 -22.96 25.56 -12.14
CA PRO A 172 -22.32 26.40 -13.14
C PRO A 172 -21.67 25.56 -14.26
N THR A 173 -21.58 26.14 -15.47
CA THR A 173 -20.87 25.50 -16.61
C THR A 173 -19.37 25.34 -16.39
N THR A 174 -18.82 26.07 -15.42
CA THR A 174 -17.43 25.98 -14.96
C THR A 174 -17.21 24.93 -13.88
N SER A 175 -18.29 24.35 -13.33
CA SER A 175 -18.23 23.30 -12.31
C SER A 175 -18.47 21.93 -12.94
N ASN A 176 -17.73 20.94 -12.45
CA ASN A 176 -17.90 19.56 -12.89
C ASN A 176 -18.97 18.85 -12.06
N ILE A 177 -19.80 18.06 -12.75
CA ILE A 177 -20.54 16.94 -12.17
C ILE A 177 -19.62 15.73 -12.27
N GLU A 178 -19.37 15.09 -11.12
CA GLU A 178 -18.53 13.90 -11.01
C GLU A 178 -19.41 12.66 -10.94
N ILE A 179 -19.15 11.68 -11.79
CA ILE A 179 -19.86 10.41 -11.83
C ILE A 179 -18.84 9.31 -11.56
N TYR A 180 -19.02 8.58 -10.47
CA TYR A 180 -18.18 7.46 -10.09
C TYR A 180 -18.92 6.15 -10.36
N TYR A 181 -18.28 5.20 -11.02
CA TYR A 181 -18.97 3.99 -11.47
C TYR A 181 -18.10 2.73 -11.51
N THR A 182 -18.71 1.56 -11.26
CA THR A 182 -18.07 0.25 -11.46
C THR A 182 -17.83 0.07 -12.96
N HIS A 183 -16.59 -0.25 -13.34
CA HIS A 183 -16.21 -0.46 -14.74
C HIS A 183 -15.48 -1.78 -14.96
N ALA A 184 -15.33 -2.18 -16.22
CA ALA A 184 -14.58 -3.36 -16.63
C ALA A 184 -13.27 -3.06 -17.38
N ASP A 185 -12.91 -1.78 -17.57
CA ASP A 185 -11.70 -1.36 -18.27
C ASP A 185 -10.40 -1.64 -17.49
N GLY A 186 -9.61 -2.60 -17.95
CA GLY A 186 -8.24 -2.83 -17.47
C GLY A 186 -8.13 -3.77 -16.26
N GLN A 187 -7.18 -3.49 -15.37
CA GLN A 187 -6.84 -4.35 -14.24
C GLN A 187 -6.28 -3.56 -13.05
N PHE A 188 -6.30 -4.19 -11.88
CA PHE A 188 -5.68 -3.68 -10.66
C PHE A 188 -4.82 -4.74 -9.99
N ARG A 189 -3.87 -4.28 -9.17
CA ARG A 189 -3.04 -5.16 -8.35
C ARG A 189 -2.79 -4.57 -6.97
N PHE A 190 -2.68 -5.45 -5.98
CA PHE A 190 -2.09 -5.10 -4.71
C PHE A 190 -0.62 -5.49 -4.71
N ARG A 191 0.22 -4.59 -4.19
CA ARG A 191 1.65 -4.83 -4.02
C ARG A 191 2.08 -4.50 -2.61
N VAL A 192 3.07 -5.23 -2.11
CA VAL A 192 3.74 -4.88 -0.85
C VAL A 192 5.03 -4.18 -1.20
N ALA A 193 5.14 -2.92 -0.78
CA ALA A 193 6.35 -2.12 -0.85
C ALA A 193 6.99 -2.00 0.54
N ARG A 194 8.32 -1.96 0.60
CA ARG A 194 9.06 -1.69 1.83
C ARG A 194 9.55 -0.25 1.84
N ASP A 195 9.31 0.45 2.94
CA ASP A 195 9.88 1.76 3.24
C ASP A 195 11.19 1.57 4.01
N ALA A 196 12.17 0.91 3.40
CA ALA A 196 13.52 0.83 3.94
C ALA A 196 14.33 1.92 3.23
N GLY A 197 14.52 3.08 3.86
CA GLY A 197 15.13 4.29 3.28
C GLY A 197 16.52 4.13 2.66
N GLY A 198 16.61 3.43 1.53
CA GLY A 198 17.79 3.01 0.80
C GLY A 198 17.44 2.59 -0.64
N ILE A 199 18.46 2.22 -1.43
CA ILE A 199 18.45 2.14 -2.90
C ILE A 199 17.66 0.94 -3.46
N ASP A 200 17.24 -0.01 -2.61
CA ASP A 200 16.47 -1.21 -3.01
C ASP A 200 15.00 -1.12 -2.59
N ASP A 201 14.20 -0.41 -3.39
CA ASP A 201 12.73 -0.43 -3.31
C ASP A 201 12.19 -1.80 -3.77
N SER A 202 12.26 -2.81 -2.90
CA SER A 202 11.65 -4.12 -3.19
C SER A 202 10.13 -4.01 -3.17
N VAL A 203 9.49 -4.30 -4.30
CA VAL A 203 8.02 -4.27 -4.43
C VAL A 203 7.50 -5.56 -5.08
N ALA A 204 6.74 -6.34 -4.32
CA ALA A 204 6.18 -7.62 -4.77
C ALA A 204 4.68 -7.50 -5.06
N THR A 205 4.22 -8.02 -6.19
CA THR A 205 2.78 -8.15 -6.47
C THR A 205 2.21 -9.33 -5.70
N VAL A 206 1.15 -9.10 -4.94
CA VAL A 206 0.55 -10.10 -4.05
C VAL A 206 -0.88 -10.48 -4.46
N PHE A 207 -1.52 -9.66 -5.27
CA PHE A 207 -2.83 -9.94 -5.87
C PHE A 207 -2.96 -9.16 -7.17
N ASN A 208 -3.54 -9.75 -8.22
CA ASN A 208 -3.77 -9.09 -9.51
C ASN A 208 -5.03 -9.66 -10.17
N GLN A 209 -5.92 -8.79 -10.64
CA GLN A 209 -7.17 -9.18 -11.32
C GLN A 209 -7.59 -8.14 -12.35
N SER A 210 -8.31 -8.60 -13.37
CA SER A 210 -9.04 -7.67 -14.25
C SER A 210 -10.24 -7.07 -13.51
N PHE A 211 -10.59 -5.82 -13.81
CA PHE A 211 -11.79 -5.20 -13.21
C PHE A 211 -13.06 -5.95 -13.63
N GLY A 212 -13.14 -6.37 -14.90
CA GLY A 212 -14.29 -7.14 -15.40
C GLY A 212 -14.52 -8.43 -14.61
N THR A 213 -13.46 -9.18 -14.30
CA THR A 213 -13.56 -10.40 -13.48
C THR A 213 -13.93 -10.06 -12.04
N MET A 214 -13.18 -9.17 -11.38
CA MET A 214 -13.40 -8.86 -9.96
C MET A 214 -14.82 -8.32 -9.70
N HIS A 215 -15.33 -7.48 -10.58
CA HIS A 215 -16.62 -6.81 -10.39
C HIS A 215 -17.83 -7.67 -10.80
N SER A 216 -17.65 -8.74 -11.57
CA SER A 216 -18.75 -9.61 -12.03
C SER A 216 -18.94 -10.88 -11.21
N VAL A 217 -17.90 -11.36 -10.52
CA VAL A 217 -17.99 -12.54 -9.65
C VAL A 217 -18.90 -12.23 -8.45
N ASP A 218 -19.74 -13.18 -8.04
CA ASP A 218 -20.49 -13.08 -6.80
C ASP A 218 -19.55 -13.18 -5.59
N GLN A 219 -19.26 -12.04 -4.98
CA GLN A 219 -18.39 -11.91 -3.81
C GLN A 219 -19.09 -12.30 -2.49
N ASN A 220 -20.33 -12.80 -2.54
CA ASN A 220 -21.01 -13.40 -1.39
C ASN A 220 -20.90 -14.94 -1.39
N ASN A 221 -20.51 -15.54 -2.50
CA ASN A 221 -20.36 -16.99 -2.62
C ASN A 221 -18.90 -17.42 -2.43
N LEU A 222 -18.57 -17.93 -1.24
CA LEU A 222 -17.23 -18.40 -0.89
C LEU A 222 -16.75 -19.60 -1.74
N GLU A 223 -17.61 -20.29 -2.46
CA GLU A 223 -17.20 -21.39 -3.34
C GLU A 223 -16.57 -20.85 -4.62
N THR A 224 -17.25 -19.91 -5.28
CA THR A 224 -16.88 -19.35 -6.59
C THR A 224 -15.99 -18.11 -6.49
N MET A 225 -15.84 -17.57 -5.29
CA MET A 225 -15.09 -16.36 -5.08
C MET A 225 -13.57 -16.56 -5.31
N LEU A 226 -12.94 -15.51 -5.86
CA LEU A 226 -11.50 -15.39 -6.06
C LEU A 226 -10.76 -15.50 -4.73
N ALA A 227 -9.71 -16.31 -4.73
CA ALA A 227 -8.86 -16.52 -3.57
C ALA A 227 -7.59 -15.66 -3.64
N TRP A 228 -7.16 -15.16 -2.49
CA TRP A 228 -5.86 -14.54 -2.33
C TRP A 228 -4.75 -15.61 -2.50
N PRO A 229 -3.75 -15.40 -3.38
CA PRO A 229 -2.93 -16.50 -3.88
C PRO A 229 -1.91 -17.04 -2.87
N GLN A 230 -1.32 -16.17 -2.05
CA GLN A 230 -0.22 -16.53 -1.14
C GLN A 230 -0.34 -15.78 0.18
N GLN A 231 0.20 -16.35 1.25
CA GLN A 231 0.23 -15.65 2.54
C GLN A 231 1.06 -14.38 2.41
N VAL A 232 0.55 -13.27 2.96
CA VAL A 232 1.21 -11.98 2.94
C VAL A 232 1.29 -11.44 4.35
N GLU A 233 2.48 -11.00 4.73
CA GLU A 233 2.76 -10.35 6.01
C GLU A 233 2.97 -8.87 5.76
N LEU A 234 2.20 -8.04 6.46
CA LEU A 234 2.32 -6.59 6.47
C LEU A 234 2.83 -6.20 7.85
N VAL A 235 4.10 -5.83 7.91
CA VAL A 235 4.84 -5.50 9.13
C VAL A 235 5.20 -4.01 9.14
N PRO A 236 5.59 -3.42 10.30
CA PRO A 236 6.07 -2.04 10.35
C PRO A 236 7.08 -1.73 9.26
N GLY A 237 6.97 -0.54 8.64
CA GLY A 237 7.78 -0.15 7.49
C GLY A 237 7.36 -0.79 6.16
N THR A 238 6.18 -1.40 6.06
CA THR A 238 5.61 -1.88 4.78
C THR A 238 4.33 -1.15 4.40
N ARG A 239 4.07 -1.08 3.10
CA ARG A 239 2.85 -0.52 2.53
C ARG A 239 2.15 -1.53 1.63
N LEU A 240 0.85 -1.67 1.78
CA LEU A 240 0.00 -2.35 0.81
C LEU A 240 -0.50 -1.32 -0.20
N VAL A 241 0.05 -1.33 -1.41
CA VAL A 241 -0.22 -0.35 -2.46
C VAL A 241 -1.22 -0.94 -3.46
N LEU A 242 -2.33 -0.23 -3.69
CA LEU A 242 -3.27 -0.49 -4.77
C LEU A 242 -2.79 0.25 -6.02
N GLU A 243 -2.33 -0.49 -7.02
CA GLU A 243 -2.04 0.05 -8.34
C GLU A 243 -3.15 -0.32 -9.33
N VAL A 244 -3.44 0.59 -10.24
CA VAL A 244 -4.45 0.38 -11.29
C VAL A 244 -3.85 0.70 -12.66
N ARG A 245 -4.39 0.04 -13.68
CA ARG A 245 -4.08 0.30 -15.09
C ARG A 245 -5.35 0.20 -15.91
N THR A 246 -5.82 1.35 -16.38
CA THR A 246 -6.99 1.49 -17.25
C THR A 246 -6.58 2.12 -18.59
N THR A 247 -7.42 2.01 -19.60
CA THR A 247 -7.14 2.54 -20.94
C THR A 247 -7.88 3.84 -21.21
N GLN A 248 -9.18 3.88 -20.86
CA GLN A 248 -10.09 4.98 -21.14
C GLN A 248 -10.75 5.54 -19.89
N VAL A 249 -10.84 4.77 -18.82
CA VAL A 249 -11.57 5.13 -17.60
C VAL A 249 -10.61 5.74 -16.56
N PRO A 250 -10.64 7.06 -16.31
CA PRO A 250 -9.87 7.67 -15.24
C PRO A 250 -10.26 7.10 -13.87
N MET A 251 -9.30 7.01 -12.96
CA MET A 251 -9.55 6.61 -11.57
C MET A 251 -8.87 7.59 -10.62
N VAL A 252 -9.58 7.96 -9.55
CA VAL A 252 -9.09 8.83 -8.48
C VAL A 252 -9.54 8.26 -7.13
N TRP A 253 -8.74 8.46 -6.08
CA TRP A 253 -9.11 8.11 -4.71
C TRP A 253 -9.44 9.38 -3.93
N ASN A 254 -10.74 9.56 -3.62
CA ASN A 254 -11.25 10.67 -2.83
C ASN A 254 -12.56 10.25 -2.12
N ASP A 255 -13.05 11.09 -1.21
CA ASP A 255 -14.21 10.81 -0.36
C ASP A 255 -15.54 10.58 -1.12
N ARG A 256 -15.62 11.00 -2.38
CA ARG A 256 -16.82 10.88 -3.23
C ARG A 256 -16.79 9.65 -4.11
N ALA A 257 -15.60 9.10 -4.37
CA ALA A 257 -15.39 8.00 -5.29
C ALA A 257 -16.13 6.74 -4.87
N GLY A 258 -16.21 6.46 -3.56
CA GLY A 258 -16.96 5.32 -3.04
C GLY A 258 -16.38 3.97 -3.46
N HIS A 259 -15.04 3.88 -3.51
CA HIS A 259 -14.35 2.59 -3.64
C HIS A 259 -14.71 1.71 -2.44
N TYR A 260 -14.89 0.42 -2.69
CA TYR A 260 -15.16 -0.57 -1.65
C TYR A 260 -14.05 -1.62 -1.67
N VAL A 261 -13.29 -1.72 -0.60
CA VAL A 261 -12.22 -2.71 -0.42
C VAL A 261 -12.38 -3.28 0.98
N HIS A 262 -12.47 -4.60 1.10
CA HIS A 262 -12.45 -5.33 2.37
C HIS A 262 -11.65 -6.61 2.16
N ILE A 263 -10.56 -6.78 2.91
CA ILE A 263 -9.69 -7.95 2.85
C ILE A 263 -9.64 -8.55 4.25
N ALA A 264 -10.11 -9.79 4.40
CA ALA A 264 -9.99 -10.49 5.67
C ALA A 264 -8.52 -10.74 6.01
N ALA A 265 -8.15 -10.40 7.24
CA ALA A 265 -6.80 -10.56 7.75
C ALA A 265 -6.81 -11.01 9.22
N LEU A 266 -5.65 -11.42 9.70
CA LEU A 266 -5.34 -11.46 11.12
C LEU A 266 -4.48 -10.25 11.46
N ALA A 267 -4.70 -9.65 12.62
CA ALA A 267 -3.90 -8.54 13.14
C ALA A 267 -3.39 -8.86 14.55
N ARG A 268 -2.21 -8.37 14.89
CA ARG A 268 -1.70 -8.36 16.26
C ARG A 268 -0.90 -7.10 16.53
N ARG A 269 -0.77 -6.75 17.81
CA ARG A 269 0.06 -5.63 18.25
C ARG A 269 1.53 -6.07 18.34
N VAL A 270 2.41 -5.20 17.89
CA VAL A 270 3.87 -5.31 17.98
C VAL A 270 4.37 -4.14 18.82
N GLN A 271 5.18 -4.41 19.84
CA GLN A 271 5.82 -3.38 20.65
C GLN A 271 7.32 -3.67 20.73
N VAL A 272 8.13 -2.68 20.37
CA VAL A 272 9.56 -2.68 20.66
C VAL A 272 9.73 -2.25 22.11
N LEU A 273 10.16 -3.17 22.97
CA LEU A 273 10.21 -2.97 24.42
C LEU A 273 11.32 -1.99 24.84
N ASP A 274 12.36 -1.81 24.01
CA ASP A 274 13.51 -0.98 24.37
C ASP A 274 13.84 0.11 23.33
N LYS A 275 12.85 0.96 23.03
CA LYS A 275 13.05 2.13 22.15
C LYS A 275 14.13 3.08 22.67
N GLY A 276 14.32 3.17 23.99
CA GLY A 276 15.31 4.04 24.62
C GLY A 276 16.75 3.56 24.49
N HIS A 277 17.00 2.25 24.48
CA HIS A 277 18.32 1.70 24.16
C HIS A 277 18.65 1.82 22.67
N ILE A 278 17.67 1.62 21.78
CA ILE A 278 17.86 1.80 20.33
C ILE A 278 18.23 3.26 20.00
N ASN A 279 17.52 4.23 20.57
CA ASN A 279 17.84 5.64 20.36
C ASN A 279 19.24 6.00 20.89
N ARG A 280 19.66 5.42 22.02
CA ARG A 280 21.02 5.59 22.57
C ARG A 280 22.10 4.93 21.71
N LEU A 281 21.84 3.76 21.14
CA LEU A 281 22.76 3.11 20.19
C LEU A 281 22.87 3.91 18.89
N ALA A 282 21.76 4.38 18.34
CA ALA A 282 21.76 5.24 17.15
C ALA A 282 22.48 6.58 17.40
N GLU A 283 22.33 7.17 18.60
CA GLU A 283 23.08 8.35 19.00
C GLU A 283 24.58 8.06 19.16
N LEU A 284 24.96 6.90 19.70
CA LEU A 284 26.35 6.48 19.82
C LEU A 284 27.00 6.19 18.45
N GLU A 285 26.29 5.55 17.53
CA GLU A 285 26.76 5.33 16.14
C GLU A 285 26.92 6.67 15.40
N ASN A 286 25.95 7.59 15.51
CA ASN A 286 26.05 8.91 14.90
C ASN A 286 27.18 9.77 15.49
N ARG A 287 27.54 9.57 16.77
CA ARG A 287 28.66 10.26 17.42
C ARG A 287 30.04 9.62 17.14
N ALA A 288 30.08 8.35 16.75
CA ALA A 288 31.31 7.64 16.38
C ALA A 288 31.68 7.77 14.89
N GLY A 289 30.88 8.51 14.11
CA GLY A 289 31.08 8.77 12.67
C GLY A 289 31.65 10.15 12.32
N LEU A 290 32.71 10.60 13.01
CA LEU A 290 33.60 11.71 12.59
C LEU A 290 35.03 11.21 12.46
#